data_AF-A0A2E5UL89-F1
#
_entry.id   AF-A0A2E5UL89-F1
#
_cell.length_a   1.000
_cell.length_b   1.000
_cell.length_c   1.000
_cell.angle_alpha   90.00
_cell.angle_beta   90.00
_cell.angle_gamma   90.00
#
_symmetry.space_group_name_H-M   'P 1'
#
loop_
_entity.id
_entity.type
_entity.pdbx_description
1 polymer ?
#
loop_
_entity_poly.entity_id
_entity_poly.type
_entity_poly.pdbx_seq_one_letter_code
_entity_poly.pdbx_strand_id
1 'polypeptide(L)'
;MTSTSKIRGARTTNLGVLGQVHTVFSLVAVFAGAIVFLKTKGTRWHRTLGHIYFTSMAGVVVTSFSIYDLTGSFNGLHWFALLSAITLGMAMFHVLARVPKQNWMVWHSNWMAWSYVGLIAALFAEIVTRIAVPLAVPILDQSQLWSLFWGLVLLVALVVSVAGLYLVKIQLPKTLKRLQTRG
;
A
#
# COMPACT_ATOMS: atom_id res chain seq x y z
N MET A 1 15.30 18.47 -47.14
CA MET A 1 14.76 18.76 -45.79
C MET A 1 14.53 17.45 -45.07
N THR A 2 15.49 17.04 -44.24
CA THR A 2 15.49 15.79 -43.47
C THR A 2 15.26 16.10 -42.00
N SER A 3 14.16 15.64 -41.43
CA SER A 3 14.03 15.52 -39.96
C SER A 3 13.07 14.38 -39.60
N THR A 4 13.38 13.20 -40.11
CA THR A 4 12.86 11.90 -39.67
C THR A 4 13.81 11.30 -38.61
N SER A 5 14.10 12.03 -37.53
CA SER A 5 15.04 11.58 -36.49
C SER A 5 14.56 11.75 -35.05
N LYS A 6 13.24 11.79 -34.81
CA LYS A 6 12.70 11.71 -33.44
C LYS A 6 11.76 10.53 -33.20
N ILE A 7 11.96 9.44 -33.94
CA ILE A 7 11.70 8.10 -33.39
C ILE A 7 12.82 7.83 -32.36
N ARG A 8 12.73 8.51 -31.22
CA ARG A 8 13.57 8.19 -30.06
C ARG A 8 13.03 6.90 -29.47
N GLY A 9 13.63 5.82 -29.95
CA GLY A 9 14.06 4.66 -29.17
C GLY A 9 12.99 3.95 -28.38
N ALA A 10 12.77 2.69 -28.73
CA ALA A 10 12.28 1.65 -27.84
C ALA A 10 12.59 1.97 -26.36
N ARG A 11 11.62 2.54 -25.64
CA ARG A 11 11.72 2.71 -24.20
C ARG A 11 11.38 1.36 -23.59
N THR A 12 12.35 0.45 -23.65
CA THR A 12 12.44 -0.64 -22.68
C THR A 12 12.18 -0.04 -21.29
N THR A 13 11.31 -0.70 -20.54
CA THR A 13 10.76 -0.33 -19.22
C THR A 13 11.83 -0.08 -18.15
N ASN A 14 12.66 0.94 -18.31
CA ASN A 14 13.51 1.43 -17.24
C ASN A 14 12.62 2.21 -16.28
N LEU A 15 12.31 1.58 -15.15
CA LEU A 15 11.82 2.30 -13.98
C LEU A 15 12.80 3.44 -13.72
N GLY A 16 12.31 4.68 -13.68
CA GLY A 16 13.13 5.78 -13.17
C GLY A 16 13.66 5.41 -11.79
N VAL A 17 14.79 6.01 -11.37
CA VAL A 17 15.39 5.73 -10.04
C VAL A 17 14.36 5.80 -8.92
N LEU A 18 13.43 6.76 -8.99
CA LEU A 18 12.30 6.88 -8.06
C LEU A 18 11.37 5.66 -8.06
N GLY A 19 11.03 5.12 -9.24
CA GLY A 19 10.22 3.92 -9.37
C GLY A 19 10.91 2.70 -8.78
N GLN A 20 12.23 2.54 -8.99
CA GLN A 20 13.00 1.45 -8.39
C GLN A 20 13.04 1.55 -6.86
N VAL A 21 13.30 2.75 -6.34
CA VAL A 21 13.30 3.02 -4.89
C VAL A 21 11.93 2.74 -4.30
N HIS A 22 10.85 3.21 -4.94
CA HIS A 22 9.48 2.90 -4.56
C HIS A 22 9.24 1.39 -4.49
N THR A 23 9.60 0.65 -5.55
CA THR A 23 9.42 -0.81 -5.60
C THR A 23 10.17 -1.53 -4.47
N VAL A 24 11.42 -1.14 -4.18
CA VAL A 24 12.20 -1.73 -3.08
C VAL A 24 11.51 -1.50 -1.74
N PHE A 25 11.10 -0.25 -1.46
CA PHE A 25 10.35 0.05 -0.23
C PHE A 25 9.03 -0.72 -0.15
N SER A 26 8.29 -0.82 -1.25
CA SER A 26 7.03 -1.55 -1.34
C SER A 26 7.21 -3.04 -1.03
N LEU A 27 8.25 -3.69 -1.57
CA LEU A 27 8.56 -5.08 -1.26
C LEU A 27 8.87 -5.28 0.22
N VAL A 28 9.75 -4.43 0.78
CA VAL A 28 10.09 -4.49 2.21
C VAL A 28 8.84 -4.29 3.07
N ALA A 29 7.97 -3.33 2.73
CA ALA A 29 6.74 -3.06 3.45
C ALA A 29 5.78 -4.26 3.41
N VAL A 30 5.59 -4.90 2.25
CA VAL A 30 4.71 -6.07 2.10
C VAL A 30 5.21 -7.21 2.99
N PHE A 31 6.50 -7.58 2.90
CA PHE A 31 7.03 -8.68 3.69
C PHE A 31 7.08 -8.37 5.19
N ALA A 32 7.57 -7.19 5.58
CA ALA A 32 7.63 -6.80 6.99
C ALA A 32 6.23 -6.75 7.60
N GLY A 33 5.25 -6.16 6.89
CA GLY A 33 3.86 -6.10 7.33
C GLY A 33 3.26 -7.49 7.53
N ALA A 34 3.41 -8.40 6.56
CA ALA A 34 2.95 -9.78 6.69
C ALA A 34 3.49 -10.45 7.97
N ILE A 35 4.80 -10.32 8.23
CA ILE A 35 5.42 -10.93 9.40
C ILE A 35 4.95 -10.26 10.70
N VAL A 36 4.78 -8.94 10.73
CA VAL A 36 4.25 -8.19 11.89
C VAL A 36 2.89 -8.73 12.33
N PHE A 37 2.02 -9.05 11.37
CA PHE A 37 0.69 -9.61 11.64
C PHE A 37 0.71 -11.05 12.17
N LEU A 38 1.66 -11.86 11.71
CA LEU A 38 1.79 -13.25 12.16
C LEU A 38 2.48 -13.37 13.53
N LYS A 39 3.29 -12.37 13.92
CA LYS A 39 4.00 -12.39 15.19
C LYS A 39 3.13 -11.97 16.37
N THR A 40 3.45 -12.52 17.54
CA THR A 40 2.83 -12.09 18.80
C THR A 40 3.11 -10.60 19.04
N LYS A 41 2.03 -9.84 19.19
CA LYS A 41 2.04 -8.40 19.40
C LYS A 41 2.80 -8.02 20.69
N GLY A 42 3.39 -6.83 20.72
CA GLY A 42 4.11 -6.30 21.89
C GLY A 42 5.50 -6.90 22.17
N THR A 43 5.88 -7.99 21.49
CA THR A 43 7.23 -8.56 21.62
C THR A 43 8.32 -7.64 21.05
N ARG A 44 9.60 -7.86 21.45
CA ARG A 44 10.74 -7.14 20.84
C ARG A 44 10.75 -7.28 19.32
N TRP A 45 10.53 -8.49 18.82
CA TRP A 45 10.47 -8.78 17.38
C TRP A 45 9.30 -8.09 16.67
N HIS A 46 8.12 -8.05 17.28
CA HIS A 46 6.98 -7.30 16.74
C HIS A 46 7.29 -5.80 16.61
N ARG A 47 7.96 -5.21 17.60
CA ARG A 47 8.36 -3.80 17.56
C ARG A 47 9.42 -3.53 16.47
N THR A 48 10.47 -4.34 16.39
CA THR A 48 11.50 -4.19 15.37
C THR A 48 10.94 -4.30 13.95
N LEU A 49 10.14 -5.34 13.68
CA LEU A 49 9.50 -5.50 12.38
C LEU A 49 8.45 -4.42 12.11
N GLY A 50 7.74 -3.95 13.14
CA GLY A 50 6.82 -2.82 13.05
C GLY A 50 7.50 -1.52 12.62
N HIS A 51 8.72 -1.26 13.10
CA HIS A 51 9.53 -0.12 12.66
C HIS A 51 10.01 -0.28 11.21
N ILE A 52 10.45 -1.47 10.81
CA ILE A 52 10.81 -1.76 9.41
C ILE A 52 9.61 -1.54 8.49
N TYR A 53 8.45 -2.07 8.85
CA TYR A 53 7.20 -1.83 8.12
C TYR A 53 6.85 -0.34 8.04
N PHE A 54 6.85 0.38 9.17
CA PHE A 54 6.49 1.80 9.19
C PHE A 54 7.42 2.65 8.34
N THR A 55 8.74 2.48 8.50
CA THR A 55 9.74 3.27 7.75
C THR A 55 9.69 2.97 6.27
N SER A 56 9.56 1.70 5.89
CA SER A 56 9.42 1.31 4.49
C SER A 56 8.13 1.84 3.88
N MET A 57 6.99 1.70 4.56
CA MET A 57 5.70 2.24 4.11
C MET A 57 5.72 3.77 4.00
N ALA A 58 6.40 4.49 4.90
CA ALA A 58 6.60 5.92 4.76
C ALA A 58 7.39 6.27 3.48
N GLY A 59 8.43 5.49 3.16
CA GLY A 59 9.15 5.58 1.89
C GLY A 59 8.26 5.36 0.67
N VAL A 60 7.38 4.34 0.71
CA VAL A 60 6.37 4.09 -0.33
C VAL A 60 5.47 5.32 -0.51
N VAL A 61 4.90 5.85 0.57
CA VAL A 61 4.00 7.02 0.51
C VAL A 61 4.70 8.24 -0.08
N VAL A 62 5.91 8.57 0.39
CA VAL A 62 6.67 9.73 -0.09
C VAL A 62 7.01 9.61 -1.57
N THR A 63 7.49 8.43 -1.98
CA THR A 63 7.83 8.19 -3.38
C THR A 63 6.59 8.17 -4.29
N SER A 64 5.46 7.65 -3.82
CA SER A 64 4.18 7.70 -4.57
C SER A 64 3.76 9.11 -4.93
N PHE A 65 3.96 10.09 -4.03
CA PHE A 65 3.65 11.50 -4.33
C PHE A 65 4.59 12.14 -5.36
N SER A 66 5.70 11.48 -5.71
CA SER A 66 6.70 11.97 -6.64
C SER A 66 6.66 11.25 -7.99
N ILE A 67 5.81 10.23 -8.15
CA ILE A 67 5.72 9.40 -9.37
C ILE A 67 4.46 9.77 -10.16
N TYR A 68 4.67 10.33 -11.36
CA TYR A 68 3.61 10.81 -12.24
C TYR A 68 3.49 10.01 -13.54
N ASP A 69 4.14 8.84 -13.64
CA ASP A 69 4.28 8.08 -14.90
C ASP A 69 2.94 7.64 -15.53
N LEU A 70 1.85 7.53 -14.75
CA LEU A 70 0.56 7.05 -15.24
C LEU A 70 -0.22 8.10 -16.06
N THR A 71 -0.29 9.34 -15.59
CA THR A 71 -1.10 10.41 -16.23
C THR A 71 -0.32 11.70 -16.49
N GLY A 72 0.93 11.80 -16.03
CA GLY A 72 1.71 13.05 -16.03
C GLY A 72 1.23 14.09 -15.02
N SER A 73 0.25 13.74 -14.17
CA SER A 73 -0.42 14.65 -13.24
C SER A 73 -0.90 13.93 -11.99
N PHE A 74 -1.32 14.68 -10.97
CA PHE A 74 -1.94 14.11 -9.77
C PHE A 74 -3.22 13.35 -10.16
N ASN A 75 -3.35 12.11 -9.69
CA ASN A 75 -4.41 11.20 -10.11
C ASN A 75 -4.92 10.34 -8.94
N GLY A 76 -5.85 9.42 -9.19
CA GLY A 76 -6.45 8.58 -8.15
C GLY A 76 -5.45 7.75 -7.34
N LEU A 77 -4.31 7.34 -7.90
CA LEU A 77 -3.28 6.62 -7.14
C LEU A 77 -2.63 7.49 -6.06
N HIS A 78 -2.55 8.80 -6.29
CA HIS A 78 -2.06 9.74 -5.27
C HIS A 78 -3.08 9.94 -4.15
N TRP A 79 -4.38 9.90 -4.45
CA TRP A 79 -5.42 9.89 -3.42
C TRP A 79 -5.34 8.62 -2.55
N PHE A 80 -5.03 7.46 -3.13
CA PHE A 80 -4.77 6.24 -2.37
C PHE A 80 -3.47 6.32 -1.53
N ALA A 81 -2.43 6.99 -2.03
CA ALA A 81 -1.23 7.28 -1.24
C ALA A 81 -1.55 8.19 -0.05
N LEU A 82 -2.41 9.19 -0.22
CA LEU A 82 -2.88 10.04 0.87
C LEU A 82 -3.68 9.25 1.92
N LEU A 83 -4.59 8.38 1.50
CA LEU A 83 -5.33 7.50 2.42
C LEU A 83 -4.37 6.58 3.19
N SER A 84 -3.33 6.08 2.51
CA SER A 84 -2.28 5.27 3.15
C SER A 84 -1.48 6.09 4.17
N ALA A 85 -1.16 7.35 3.86
CA ALA A 85 -0.52 8.28 4.80
C ALA A 85 -1.39 8.51 6.05
N ILE A 86 -2.70 8.71 5.87
CA ILE A 86 -3.65 8.91 6.97
C ILE A 86 -3.72 7.66 7.86
N THR A 87 -3.90 6.48 7.27
CA THR A 87 -4.00 5.23 8.05
C THR A 87 -2.71 4.93 8.82
N LEU A 88 -1.55 5.12 8.20
CA LEU A 88 -0.25 4.95 8.85
C LEU A 88 -0.01 6.00 9.95
N GLY A 89 -0.37 7.25 9.68
CA GLY A 89 -0.27 8.35 10.65
C GLY A 89 -1.17 8.13 11.86
N MET A 90 -2.42 7.73 11.64
CA MET A 90 -3.35 7.40 12.72
C MET A 90 -2.87 6.20 13.54
N ALA A 91 -2.27 5.20 12.91
CA ALA A 91 -1.66 4.09 13.63
C ALA A 91 -0.58 4.58 14.60
N MET A 92 0.31 5.48 14.16
CA MET A 92 1.34 6.06 15.02
C MET A 92 0.78 6.99 16.08
N PHE A 93 -0.20 7.83 15.72
CA PHE A 93 -0.84 8.74 16.65
C PHE A 93 -1.36 8.02 17.90
N HIS A 94 -2.09 6.90 17.74
CA HIS A 94 -2.65 6.20 18.89
C HIS A 94 -1.57 5.55 19.78
N VAL A 95 -0.46 5.06 19.22
CA VAL A 95 0.63 4.48 20.03
C VAL A 95 1.52 5.53 20.69
N LEU A 96 1.77 6.66 20.03
CA LEU A 96 2.59 7.75 20.57
C LEU A 96 1.82 8.57 21.59
N ALA A 97 0.59 8.98 21.28
CA ALA A 97 -0.25 9.76 22.19
C ALA A 97 -0.89 8.90 23.30
N ARG A 98 -0.88 7.56 23.15
CA ARG A 98 -1.55 6.62 24.07
C ARG A 98 -3.04 6.94 24.26
N VAL A 99 -3.70 7.36 23.18
CA VAL A 99 -5.13 7.71 23.15
C VAL A 99 -5.89 6.64 22.37
N PRO A 100 -7.11 6.28 22.80
CA PRO A 100 -7.66 6.48 24.13
C PRO A 100 -6.89 5.62 25.16
N LYS A 101 -6.70 6.14 26.39
CA LYS A 101 -5.82 5.52 27.41
C LYS A 101 -6.07 4.03 27.66
N GLN A 102 -7.33 3.60 27.63
CA GLN A 102 -7.72 2.22 27.90
C GLN A 102 -7.50 1.28 26.71
N ASN A 103 -7.58 1.81 25.47
CA ASN A 103 -7.68 0.99 24.26
C ASN A 103 -6.72 1.40 23.14
N TRP A 104 -5.72 2.23 23.42
CA TRP A 104 -4.77 2.74 22.41
C TRP A 104 -4.10 1.61 21.61
N MET A 105 -3.86 0.44 22.22
CA MET A 105 -3.31 -0.74 21.55
C MET A 105 -4.25 -1.30 20.49
N VAL A 106 -5.55 -1.26 20.76
CA VAL A 106 -6.61 -1.71 19.85
C VAL A 106 -6.64 -0.79 18.65
N TRP A 107 -6.65 0.53 18.89
CA TRP A 107 -6.68 1.53 17.84
C TRP A 107 -5.42 1.53 16.98
N HIS A 108 -4.24 1.49 17.61
CA HIS A 108 -2.97 1.31 16.90
C HIS A 108 -3.01 0.06 16.03
N SER A 109 -3.41 -1.09 16.59
CA SER A 109 -3.50 -2.35 15.85
C SER A 109 -4.51 -2.27 14.68
N ASN A 110 -5.64 -1.61 14.88
CA ASN A 110 -6.68 -1.46 13.85
C ASN A 110 -6.19 -0.59 12.69
N TRP A 111 -5.60 0.57 12.99
CA TRP A 111 -5.05 1.47 11.97
C TRP A 111 -3.83 0.87 11.26
N MET A 112 -2.95 0.17 11.99
CA MET A 112 -1.89 -0.63 11.37
C MET A 112 -2.48 -1.64 10.40
N ALA A 113 -3.60 -2.28 10.78
CA ALA A 113 -4.20 -3.27 9.92
C ALA A 113 -4.79 -2.69 8.65
N TRP A 114 -5.50 -1.57 8.76
CA TRP A 114 -6.00 -0.83 7.60
C TRP A 114 -4.89 -0.29 6.71
N SER A 115 -3.77 0.16 7.27
CA SER A 115 -2.62 0.58 6.45
C SER A 115 -2.09 -0.56 5.58
N TYR A 116 -2.06 -1.79 6.12
CA TYR A 116 -1.57 -2.95 5.39
C TYR A 116 -2.58 -3.46 4.35
N VAL A 117 -3.89 -3.41 4.66
CA VAL A 117 -4.97 -3.67 3.69
C VAL A 117 -4.84 -2.71 2.50
N GLY A 118 -4.59 -1.41 2.77
CA GLY A 118 -4.31 -0.41 1.73
C GLY A 118 -3.05 -0.74 0.91
N LEU A 119 -1.97 -1.16 1.56
CA LEU A 119 -0.74 -1.59 0.88
C LEU A 119 -0.99 -2.77 -0.07
N ILE A 120 -1.77 -3.77 0.34
CA ILE A 120 -2.10 -4.91 -0.53
C ILE A 120 -2.97 -4.45 -1.71
N ALA A 121 -3.97 -3.59 -1.50
CA ALA A 121 -4.75 -3.02 -2.60
C ALA A 121 -3.87 -2.22 -3.58
N ALA A 122 -2.91 -1.45 -3.07
CA ALA A 122 -1.96 -0.71 -3.89
C ALA A 122 -1.02 -1.62 -4.70
N LEU A 123 -0.58 -2.75 -4.13
CA LEU A 123 0.20 -3.75 -4.86
C LEU A 123 -0.56 -4.30 -6.06
N PHE A 124 -1.85 -4.61 -5.91
CA PHE A 124 -2.66 -5.04 -7.04
C PHE A 124 -2.84 -3.94 -8.09
N ALA A 125 -3.08 -2.69 -7.65
CA ALA A 125 -3.16 -1.55 -8.58
C ALA A 125 -1.84 -1.37 -9.38
N GLU A 126 -0.69 -1.56 -8.73
CA GLU A 126 0.63 -1.55 -9.37
C GLU A 126 0.78 -2.68 -10.40
N ILE A 127 0.39 -3.92 -10.04
CA ILE A 127 0.40 -5.06 -10.96
C ILE A 127 -0.49 -4.80 -12.18
N VAL A 128 -1.71 -4.30 -11.97
CA VAL A 128 -2.62 -3.94 -13.06
C VAL A 128 -2.00 -2.86 -13.95
N THR A 129 -1.40 -1.82 -13.36
CA THR A 129 -0.77 -0.72 -14.09
C THR A 129 0.43 -1.18 -14.93
N ARG A 130 1.30 -2.03 -14.37
CA ARG A 130 2.57 -2.41 -15.02
C ARG A 130 2.48 -3.62 -15.94
N ILE A 131 1.50 -4.49 -15.72
CA ILE A 131 1.38 -5.76 -16.46
C ILE A 131 0.08 -5.80 -17.26
N ALA A 132 -1.08 -5.65 -16.61
CA ALA A 132 -2.36 -5.85 -17.28
C ALA A 132 -2.66 -4.76 -18.31
N VAL A 133 -2.41 -3.49 -17.99
CA VAL A 133 -2.66 -2.36 -18.91
C VAL A 133 -1.84 -2.49 -20.19
N PRO A 134 -0.49 -2.65 -20.17
CA PRO A 134 0.30 -2.80 -21.40
C PRO A 134 -0.14 -3.97 -22.29
N LEU A 135 -0.58 -5.08 -21.70
CA LEU A 135 -1.09 -6.24 -22.44
C LEU A 135 -2.45 -5.97 -23.10
N ALA A 136 -3.25 -5.06 -22.54
CA ALA A 136 -4.57 -4.71 -23.05
C ALA A 136 -4.56 -3.56 -24.08
N VAL A 137 -3.51 -2.74 -24.11
CA VAL A 137 -3.35 -1.60 -25.06
C VAL A 137 -3.65 -1.95 -26.52
N PRO A 138 -3.17 -3.07 -27.10
CA PRO A 138 -3.43 -3.37 -28.52
C PRO A 138 -4.86 -3.86 -28.81
N ILE A 139 -5.66 -4.12 -27.78
CA ILE A 139 -6.96 -4.82 -27.90
C ILE A 139 -8.13 -3.88 -27.59
N LEU A 140 -7.94 -2.90 -26.69
CA LEU A 140 -9.01 -2.07 -26.16
C LEU A 140 -8.81 -0.60 -26.51
N ASP A 141 -9.92 0.10 -26.77
CA ASP A 141 -9.92 1.54 -26.92
C ASP A 141 -9.56 2.23 -25.59
N GLN A 142 -9.05 3.46 -25.68
CA GLN A 142 -8.57 4.20 -24.51
C GLN A 142 -9.62 4.36 -23.39
N SER A 143 -10.89 4.61 -23.75
CA SER A 143 -11.99 4.73 -22.78
C SER A 143 -12.28 3.40 -22.06
N GLN A 144 -12.20 2.28 -22.79
CA GLN A 144 -12.37 0.94 -22.25
C GLN A 144 -11.21 0.55 -21.34
N LEU A 145 -9.97 0.90 -21.71
CA LEU A 145 -8.78 0.69 -20.88
C LEU A 145 -8.89 1.41 -19.53
N TRP A 146 -9.26 2.69 -19.53
CA TRP A 146 -9.43 3.45 -18.29
C TRP A 146 -10.58 2.90 -17.42
N SER A 147 -11.68 2.51 -18.05
CA SER A 147 -12.82 1.91 -17.34
C SER A 147 -12.45 0.57 -16.71
N LEU A 148 -11.73 -0.29 -17.45
CA LEU A 148 -11.24 -1.57 -16.95
C LEU A 148 -10.24 -1.37 -15.81
N PHE A 149 -9.29 -0.45 -15.97
CA PHE A 149 -8.30 -0.13 -14.95
C PHE A 149 -8.96 0.27 -13.63
N TRP A 150 -9.81 1.30 -13.64
CA TRP A 150 -10.47 1.78 -12.42
C TRP A 150 -11.47 0.75 -11.88
N GLY A 151 -12.17 0.02 -12.74
CA GLY A 151 -13.06 -1.07 -12.34
C GLY A 151 -12.31 -2.17 -11.58
N LEU A 152 -11.15 -2.61 -12.08
CA LEU A 152 -10.31 -3.61 -11.40
C LEU A 152 -9.71 -3.09 -10.10
N VAL A 153 -9.19 -1.86 -10.10
CA VAL A 153 -8.64 -1.24 -8.88
C VAL A 153 -9.69 -1.14 -7.79
N LEU A 154 -10.90 -0.67 -8.12
CA LEU A 154 -12.00 -0.54 -7.16
C LEU A 154 -12.52 -1.91 -6.70
N LEU A 155 -12.64 -2.88 -7.61
CA LEU A 155 -13.05 -4.25 -7.28
C LEU A 155 -12.06 -4.88 -6.30
N VAL A 156 -10.76 -4.80 -6.58
CA VAL A 156 -9.73 -5.37 -5.72
C VAL A 156 -9.67 -4.63 -4.39
N ALA A 157 -9.75 -3.29 -4.40
CA ALA A 157 -9.81 -2.50 -3.17
C ALA A 157 -11.00 -2.92 -2.29
N LEU A 158 -12.17 -3.17 -2.88
CA LEU A 158 -13.35 -3.65 -2.18
C LEU A 158 -13.12 -5.05 -1.60
N VAL A 159 -12.65 -6.01 -2.41
CA VAL A 159 -12.40 -7.39 -1.97
C VAL A 159 -11.38 -7.43 -0.83
N VAL A 160 -10.26 -6.74 -0.98
CA VAL A 160 -9.20 -6.67 0.03
C VAL A 160 -9.68 -5.95 1.29
N SER A 161 -10.52 -4.92 1.17
CA SER A 161 -11.11 -4.23 2.31
C SER A 161 -12.12 -5.10 3.07
N VAL A 162 -12.97 -5.84 2.36
CA VAL A 162 -13.93 -6.78 2.98
C VAL A 162 -13.19 -7.92 3.69
N ALA A 163 -12.17 -8.50 3.05
CA ALA A 163 -11.31 -9.49 3.68
C ALA A 163 -10.59 -8.90 4.91
N GLY A 164 -10.05 -7.69 4.79
CA GLY A 164 -9.43 -6.95 5.88
C GLY A 164 -10.38 -6.73 7.06
N LEU A 165 -11.61 -6.27 6.80
CA LEU A 165 -12.66 -6.10 7.80
C LEU A 165 -12.95 -7.40 8.55
N TYR A 166 -13.12 -8.49 7.79
CA TYR A 166 -13.40 -9.80 8.34
C TYR A 166 -12.25 -10.28 9.25
N LEU A 167 -11.01 -10.18 8.77
CA LEU A 167 -9.81 -10.57 9.52
C LEU A 167 -9.63 -9.73 10.79
N VAL A 168 -9.81 -8.41 10.70
CA VAL A 168 -9.70 -7.49 11.84
C VAL A 168 -10.75 -7.83 12.90
N LYS A 169 -12.01 -8.01 12.52
CA LYS A 169 -13.10 -8.32 13.47
C LYS A 169 -12.88 -9.65 14.21
N ILE A 170 -12.27 -10.64 13.56
CA ILE A 170 -12.07 -11.98 14.16
C ILE A 170 -10.75 -12.09 14.93
N GLN A 171 -9.66 -11.57 14.37
CA GLN A 171 -8.31 -11.80 14.92
C GLN A 171 -7.95 -10.78 16.00
N LEU A 172 -8.43 -9.54 15.91
CA LEU A 172 -8.08 -8.48 16.85
C LEU A 172 -8.54 -8.81 18.29
N PRO A 173 -9.80 -9.21 18.55
CA PRO A 173 -10.25 -9.54 19.91
C PRO A 173 -9.49 -10.73 20.51
N LYS A 174 -9.26 -11.78 19.71
CA LYS A 174 -8.51 -12.97 20.13
C LYS A 174 -7.08 -12.62 20.56
N THR A 175 -6.42 -11.74 19.81
CA THR A 175 -5.03 -11.35 20.08
C THR A 175 -4.93 -10.47 21.32
N LEU A 176 -5.87 -9.53 21.50
CA LEU A 176 -5.91 -8.65 22.67
C LEU A 176 -6.17 -9.43 23.96
N LYS A 177 -7.09 -10.39 23.94
CA LYS A 177 -7.36 -11.27 25.09
C LYS A 177 -6.10 -12.02 25.53
N ARG A 178 -5.30 -12.54 24.59
CA ARG A 178 -4.01 -13.21 24.88
C ARG A 178 -2.96 -12.29 25.50
N LEU A 179 -2.97 -10.99 25.18
CA LEU A 179 -2.07 -10.01 25.77
C LEU A 179 -2.46 -9.68 27.21
N GLN A 180 -3.77 -9.52 27.45
CA GLN A 180 -4.30 -9.23 28.80
C GLN A 180 -4.11 -10.41 29.76
N THR A 181 -4.07 -11.65 29.28
CA THR A 181 -3.80 -12.84 30.12
C THR A 181 -2.32 -13.12 30.36
N ARG A 182 -1.40 -12.34 29.77
CA ARG A 182 0.06 -12.53 29.86
C ARG A 182 0.79 -11.41 30.61
N GLY A 183 0.08 -10.34 30.98
CA GLY A 183 0.57 -9.29 31.87
C GLY A 183 0.01 -9.48 33.26
#